data_AF-A0AAE4RA39-F1
#
_entry.id   AF-A0AAE4RA39-F1
#
_cell.length_a   1.000
_cell.length_b   1.000
_cell.length_c   1.000
_cell.angle_alpha   90.00
_cell.angle_beta   90.00
_cell.angle_gamma   90.00
#
_symmetry.space_group_name_H-M   'P 1'
#
loop_
_entity.id
_entity.type
_entity.pdbx_description
1 polymer ?
#
loop_
_entity_poly.entity_id
_entity_poly.type
_entity_poly.pdbx_seq_one_letter_code
_entity_poly.pdbx_strand_id
1 'polypeptide(L)'
;MIDKFGEVLIPDLKHEYGIDLRDLFSEDRPISPRWVLMHARTLPMGSAFVAEIRGGREFRGWDQGRYMQATLIDAVRLLQYIFILAHVDPKKSKPKPPESFPLPDKNIRTKKPDKPGSFGFIAKDLIRKSRQMEGGG
;
A
#
# COMPACT_ATOMS: atom_id res chain seq x y z
N MET A 1 -20.94 0.52 -3.41
CA MET A 1 -20.05 0.72 -2.23
C MET A 1 -20.33 -0.34 -1.18
N ILE A 2 -21.58 -0.47 -0.74
CA ILE A 2 -22.00 -1.53 0.19
C ILE A 2 -21.91 -2.93 -0.46
N ASP A 3 -22.33 -3.10 -1.72
CA ASP A 3 -22.28 -4.42 -2.37
C ASP A 3 -20.86 -4.98 -2.60
N LYS A 4 -19.85 -4.11 -2.54
CA LYS A 4 -18.44 -4.48 -2.78
C LYS A 4 -17.60 -4.51 -1.50
N PHE A 5 -17.95 -3.68 -0.52
CA PHE A 5 -17.16 -3.49 0.71
C PHE A 5 -18.00 -3.61 2.00
N GLY A 6 -19.25 -4.06 1.91
CA GLY A 6 -20.15 -4.15 3.06
C GLY A 6 -19.60 -5.02 4.18
N GLU A 7 -18.93 -6.12 3.83
CA GLU A 7 -18.30 -7.07 4.76
C GLU A 7 -17.19 -6.42 5.62
N VAL A 8 -16.56 -5.36 5.13
CA VAL A 8 -15.50 -4.64 5.87
C VAL A 8 -15.99 -3.33 6.46
N LEU A 9 -16.96 -2.67 5.82
CA LEU A 9 -17.50 -1.39 6.28
C LEU A 9 -18.35 -1.53 7.55
N ILE A 10 -19.19 -2.57 7.62
CA ILE A 10 -20.05 -2.82 8.79
C ILE A 10 -19.21 -3.01 10.08
N PRO A 11 -18.24 -3.95 10.13
CA PRO A 11 -17.45 -4.14 11.34
C PRO A 11 -16.61 -2.91 11.70
N ASP A 12 -16.09 -2.17 10.72
CA ASP A 12 -15.31 -0.96 10.99
C ASP A 12 -16.15 0.15 11.62
N LEU A 13 -17.35 0.42 11.10
CA LEU A 13 -18.24 1.44 11.68
C LEU A 13 -18.68 1.07 13.10
N LYS A 14 -18.91 -0.22 13.36
CA LYS A 14 -19.23 -0.74 14.70
C LYS A 14 -18.04 -0.61 15.64
N HIS A 15 -16.84 -0.96 15.18
CA HIS A 15 -15.62 -0.97 16.00
C HIS A 15 -15.14 0.44 16.33
N GLU A 16 -15.08 1.32 15.34
CA GLU A 16 -14.48 2.66 15.48
C GLU A 16 -15.45 3.66 16.14
N TYR A 17 -16.73 3.59 15.77
CA TYR A 17 -17.73 4.60 16.15
C TYR A 17 -18.92 4.05 16.93
N GLY A 18 -19.00 2.73 17.14
CA GLY A 18 -20.16 2.08 17.78
C GLY A 18 -21.43 2.06 16.93
N ILE A 19 -21.33 2.38 15.64
CA ILE A 19 -22.48 2.55 14.74
C ILE A 19 -22.96 1.19 14.24
N ASP A 20 -24.25 0.91 14.38
CA ASP A 20 -24.90 -0.24 13.75
C ASP A 20 -25.69 0.22 12.51
N LEU A 21 -25.33 -0.28 11.33
CA LEU A 21 -26.02 0.12 10.09
C LEU A 21 -27.50 -0.29 10.07
N ARG A 22 -27.92 -1.26 10.89
CA ARG A 22 -29.33 -1.65 11.00
C ARG A 22 -30.18 -0.52 11.55
N ASP A 23 -29.59 0.40 12.32
CA ASP A 23 -30.30 1.55 12.88
C ASP A 23 -30.75 2.54 11.79
N LEU A 24 -30.25 2.45 10.55
CA LEU A 24 -30.77 3.24 9.41
C LEU A 24 -32.24 2.92 9.11
N PHE A 25 -32.68 1.71 9.47
CA PHE A 25 -34.02 1.20 9.21
C PHE A 25 -34.84 1.05 10.50
N SER A 26 -34.34 1.56 11.63
CA SER A 26 -35.07 1.53 12.90
C SER A 26 -36.27 2.48 12.84
N GLU A 27 -37.43 1.99 13.24
CA GLU A 27 -38.63 2.84 13.38
C GLU A 27 -38.58 3.71 14.64
N ASP A 28 -37.91 3.23 15.70
CA ASP A 28 -37.83 3.94 16.98
C ASP A 28 -36.80 5.07 16.98
N ARG A 29 -35.59 4.80 16.46
CA ARG A 29 -34.44 5.73 16.49
C ARG A 29 -33.61 5.63 15.21
N PRO A 30 -34.13 6.09 14.06
CA PRO A 30 -33.40 6.04 12.81
C PRO A 30 -32.16 6.94 12.83
N ILE A 31 -31.01 6.38 12.46
CA ILE A 31 -29.81 7.19 12.20
C ILE A 31 -29.86 7.79 10.79
N SER A 32 -29.28 8.97 10.60
CA SER A 32 -29.28 9.62 9.28
C SER A 32 -28.30 8.92 8.31
N PRO A 33 -28.71 8.58 7.06
CA PRO A 33 -27.79 8.07 6.05
C PRO A 33 -26.60 9.00 5.78
N ARG A 34 -26.84 10.33 5.77
CA ARG A 34 -25.79 11.33 5.58
C ARG A 34 -24.76 11.30 6.71
N TRP A 35 -25.23 11.04 7.93
CA TRP A 35 -24.38 10.95 9.12
C TRP A 35 -23.50 9.70 9.09
N VAL A 36 -24.04 8.55 8.68
CA VAL A 36 -23.26 7.32 8.44
C VAL A 36 -22.21 7.52 7.35
N LEU A 37 -22.58 8.14 6.23
CA LEU A 37 -21.65 8.41 5.13
C LEU A 37 -20.49 9.33 5.54
N MET A 38 -20.74 10.27 6.46
CA MET A 38 -19.68 11.11 7.00
C MET A 38 -18.66 10.26 7.77
N HIS A 39 -19.11 9.38 8.66
CA HIS A 39 -18.24 8.48 9.42
C HIS A 39 -17.48 7.50 8.54
N ALA A 40 -18.14 6.93 7.52
CA ALA A 40 -17.48 6.05 6.57
C ALA A 40 -16.32 6.73 5.82
N ARG A 41 -16.40 8.06 5.59
CA ARG A 41 -15.34 8.84 4.92
C ARG A 41 -14.19 9.18 5.84
N THR A 42 -14.41 9.22 7.15
CA THR A 42 -13.41 9.60 8.15
C THR A 42 -12.78 8.39 8.84
N LEU A 43 -13.10 7.17 8.38
CA LEU A 43 -12.52 5.95 8.92
C LEU A 43 -10.97 6.01 8.88
N PRO A 44 -10.28 5.51 9.93
CA PRO A 44 -8.83 5.55 9.98
C PRO A 44 -8.17 4.81 8.80
N MET A 45 -6.98 5.25 8.41
CA MET A 45 -6.19 4.67 7.32
C MET A 45 -5.93 3.16 7.48
N GLY A 46 -5.81 2.69 8.73
CA GLY A 46 -5.59 1.29 9.06
C GLY A 46 -6.85 0.42 9.12
N SER A 47 -8.05 1.02 8.98
CA SER A 47 -9.32 0.29 8.97
C SER A 47 -9.44 -0.68 7.79
N ALA A 48 -10.27 -1.71 7.91
CA ALA A 48 -10.42 -2.72 6.87
C ALA A 48 -10.99 -2.13 5.58
N PHE A 49 -11.99 -1.26 5.69
CA PHE A 49 -12.63 -0.56 4.59
C PHE A 49 -11.65 0.32 3.82
N VAL A 50 -10.87 1.15 4.52
CA VAL A 50 -9.88 2.02 3.87
C VAL A 50 -8.76 1.19 3.25
N ALA A 51 -8.33 0.10 3.89
CA ALA A 51 -7.35 -0.82 3.33
C ALA A 51 -7.82 -1.48 2.01
N GLU A 52 -9.06 -1.98 1.96
CA GLU A 52 -9.64 -2.56 0.73
C GLU A 52 -9.73 -1.53 -0.41
N ILE A 53 -10.06 -0.27 -0.09
CA ILE A 53 -10.05 0.82 -1.08
C ILE A 53 -8.63 1.10 -1.60
N ARG A 54 -7.62 1.01 -0.74
CA ARG A 54 -6.22 1.31 -1.07
C ARG A 54 -5.55 0.24 -1.94
N GLY A 55 -6.04 -0.98 -1.92
CA GLY A 55 -5.48 -2.04 -2.77
C GLY A 55 -5.66 -3.45 -2.24
N GLY A 56 -6.11 -3.61 -0.99
CA GLY A 56 -6.43 -4.92 -0.44
C GLY A 56 -6.07 -5.10 1.02
N ARG A 57 -6.14 -6.36 1.46
CA ARG A 57 -5.97 -6.78 2.85
C ARG A 57 -4.59 -6.47 3.42
N GLU A 58 -3.57 -6.36 2.59
CA GLU A 58 -2.20 -6.04 2.99
C GLU A 58 -2.05 -4.65 3.62
N PHE A 59 -3.00 -3.74 3.37
CA PHE A 59 -3.01 -2.39 3.95
C PHE A 59 -3.70 -2.32 5.32
N ARG A 60 -4.31 -3.42 5.80
CA ARG A 60 -5.01 -3.43 7.09
C ARG A 60 -4.01 -3.23 8.23
N GLY A 61 -4.36 -2.34 9.16
CA GLY A 61 -3.51 -1.99 10.29
C GLY A 61 -2.25 -1.18 9.92
N TRP A 62 -2.07 -0.80 8.66
CA TRP A 62 -1.02 0.12 8.25
C TRP A 62 -1.48 1.57 8.40
N ASP A 63 -1.47 2.02 9.64
CA ASP A 63 -1.59 3.44 9.99
C ASP A 63 -0.23 4.15 9.98
N GLN A 64 -0.25 5.48 10.17
CA GLN A 64 0.95 6.29 10.23
C GLN A 64 1.96 5.78 11.27
N GLY A 65 1.48 5.30 12.41
CA GLY A 65 2.32 4.73 13.47
C GLY A 65 3.09 3.51 12.98
N ARG A 66 2.44 2.59 12.26
CA ARG A 66 3.06 1.40 11.68
C ARG A 66 4.14 1.75 10.64
N TYR A 67 3.87 2.74 9.79
CA TYR A 67 4.86 3.24 8.83
C TYR A 67 6.08 3.86 9.52
N MET A 68 5.85 4.64 10.57
CA MET A 68 6.94 5.22 11.38
C MET A 68 7.77 4.13 12.07
N GLN A 69 7.13 3.11 12.63
CA GLN A 69 7.82 1.97 13.23
C GLN A 69 8.70 1.22 12.22
N ALA A 70 8.18 0.93 11.03
CA ALA A 70 8.96 0.30 9.95
C ALA A 70 10.18 1.16 9.58
N THR A 71 9.99 2.47 9.49
CA THR A 71 11.08 3.43 9.20
C THR A 71 12.14 3.45 10.31
N LEU A 72 11.72 3.40 11.58
CA LEU A 72 12.64 3.34 12.71
C LEU A 72 13.46 2.05 12.71
N ILE A 73 12.83 0.90 12.41
CA ILE A 73 13.54 -0.38 12.28
C ILE A 73 14.60 -0.29 11.18
N ASP A 74 14.26 0.28 10.03
CA ASP A 74 15.20 0.47 8.92
C ASP A 74 16.34 1.42 9.29
N ALA A 75 16.06 2.49 10.02
CA ALA A 75 17.07 3.43 10.50
C ALA A 75 18.06 2.75 11.47
N VAL A 76 17.56 1.92 12.39
CA VAL A 76 18.41 1.15 13.33
C VAL A 76 19.29 0.15 12.58
N ARG A 77 18.73 -0.60 11.62
CA ARG A 77 19.51 -1.52 10.77
C ARG A 77 20.59 -0.79 9.99
N LEU A 78 20.27 0.38 9.45
CA LEU A 78 21.23 1.20 8.72
C LEU A 78 22.34 1.72 9.64
N LEU A 79 22.00 2.16 10.85
CA LEU A 79 22.99 2.59 11.85
C LEU A 79 23.96 1.46 12.20
N GLN A 80 23.45 0.25 12.44
CA GLN A 80 24.27 -0.94 12.69
C GLN A 80 25.17 -1.27 11.49
N TYR A 81 24.64 -1.19 10.27
CA TYR A 81 25.42 -1.40 9.05
C TYR A 81 26.56 -0.38 8.89
N ILE A 82 26.30 0.89 9.14
CA ILE A 82 27.33 1.95 9.12
C ILE A 82 28.40 1.67 10.17
N PHE A 83 28.00 1.28 11.38
CA PHE A 83 28.94 0.90 12.43
C PHE A 83 29.84 -0.26 12.01
N ILE A 84 29.28 -1.31 11.39
CA ILE A 84 30.05 -2.44 10.87
C ILE A 84 31.03 -1.98 9.77
N LEU A 85 30.58 -1.14 8.85
CA LEU A 85 31.44 -0.62 7.77
C LEU A 85 32.61 0.22 8.29
N ALA A 86 32.43 0.95 9.39
CA ALA A 86 33.50 1.74 9.99
C ALA A 86 34.60 0.86 10.63
N HIS A 87 34.28 -0.39 10.98
CA HIS A 87 35.19 -1.30 11.70
C HIS A 87 35.59 -2.54 10.88
N VAL A 88 35.14 -2.65 9.63
CA VAL A 88 35.52 -3.78 8.77
C VAL A 88 36.96 -3.59 8.27
N ASP A 89 37.75 -4.66 8.30
CA ASP A 89 39.08 -4.68 7.71
C ASP A 89 38.99 -4.30 6.21
N PRO A 90 39.73 -3.28 5.73
CA PRO A 90 39.72 -2.88 4.33
C PRO A 90 40.05 -4.01 3.33
N LYS A 91 40.73 -5.07 3.79
CA LYS A 91 41.08 -6.24 2.97
C LYS A 91 39.93 -7.25 2.85
N LYS A 92 38.89 -7.14 3.67
CA LYS A 92 37.72 -8.04 3.63
C LYS A 92 36.59 -7.43 2.80
N SER A 93 35.80 -8.31 2.19
CA SER A 93 34.60 -7.89 1.46
C SER A 93 33.61 -7.18 2.39
N LYS A 94 33.06 -6.06 1.93
CA LYS A 94 32.04 -5.33 2.68
C LYS A 94 30.74 -6.14 2.73
N PRO A 95 30.05 -6.17 3.88
CA PRO A 95 28.75 -6.81 3.97
C PRO A 95 27.72 -6.11 3.06
N LYS A 96 26.65 -6.83 2.74
CA LYS A 96 25.54 -6.25 1.98
C LYS A 96 24.77 -5.25 2.87
N PRO A 97 24.26 -4.15 2.29
CA PRO A 97 23.33 -3.27 3.00
C PRO A 97 22.10 -4.04 3.49
N PRO A 98 21.52 -3.66 4.63
CA PRO A 98 20.31 -4.29 5.15
C PRO A 98 19.13 -4.04 4.21
N GLU A 99 18.28 -5.04 4.06
CA GLU A 99 17.03 -4.91 3.33
C GLU A 99 16.02 -4.09 4.16
N SER A 100 15.30 -3.19 3.48
CA SER A 100 14.21 -2.42 4.09
C SER A 100 13.09 -3.34 4.57
N PHE A 101 12.41 -2.92 5.63
CA PHE A 101 11.20 -3.56 6.12
C PHE A 101 10.14 -3.61 5.00
N PRO A 102 9.42 -4.73 4.83
CA PRO A 102 8.40 -4.86 3.81
C PRO A 102 7.25 -3.87 4.09
N LEU A 103 6.98 -2.98 3.14
CA LEU A 103 5.85 -2.05 3.18
C LEU A 103 4.79 -2.50 2.16
N PRO A 104 3.49 -2.33 2.44
CA PRO A 104 2.44 -2.74 1.53
C PRO A 104 2.48 -1.93 0.22
N ASP A 105 2.82 -0.64 0.26
CA ASP A 105 2.95 0.18 -0.96
C ASP A 105 4.10 -0.27 -1.87
N LYS A 106 5.17 -0.87 -1.30
CA LYS A 106 6.29 -1.40 -2.08
C LYS A 106 5.93 -2.69 -2.82
N ASN A 107 4.85 -3.38 -2.42
CA ASN A 107 4.31 -4.54 -3.12
C ASN A 107 3.41 -4.18 -4.31
N ILE A 108 2.98 -2.92 -4.43
CA ILE A 108 2.43 -2.38 -5.67
C ILE A 108 3.61 -2.25 -6.64
N ARG A 109 3.94 -3.37 -7.29
CA ARG A 109 5.05 -3.50 -8.23
C ARG A 109 4.99 -2.37 -9.26
N THR A 110 5.77 -1.31 -9.07
CA THR A 110 6.29 -0.57 -10.20
C THR A 110 7.08 -1.60 -11.00
N LYS A 111 6.51 -2.08 -12.13
CA LYS A 111 7.23 -2.91 -13.09
C LYS A 111 8.56 -2.22 -13.31
N LYS A 112 9.67 -2.83 -12.85
CA LYS A 112 11.00 -2.31 -13.17
C LYS A 112 11.05 -2.17 -14.69
N PRO A 113 11.48 -1.02 -15.23
CA PRO A 113 11.55 -0.84 -16.67
C PRO A 113 12.35 -1.99 -17.28
N ASP A 114 11.87 -2.53 -18.40
CA ASP A 114 12.53 -3.64 -19.07
C ASP A 114 13.97 -3.23 -19.40
N LYS A 115 14.94 -4.01 -18.92
CA LYS A 115 16.35 -3.71 -19.14
C LYS A 115 16.65 -3.70 -20.65
N PRO A 116 17.53 -2.81 -21.14
CA PRO A 116 18.01 -2.87 -22.52
C PRO A 116 18.53 -4.27 -22.86
N GLY A 117 18.03 -4.86 -23.96
CA GLY A 117 18.36 -6.23 -24.38
C GLY A 117 17.48 -7.34 -23.79
N SER A 118 16.56 -7.03 -22.86
CA SER A 118 15.52 -7.97 -22.44
C SER A 118 14.48 -8.16 -23.54
N PHE A 119 13.86 -9.35 -23.61
CA PHE A 119 12.78 -9.65 -24.57
C PHE A 119 11.65 -8.61 -24.52
N GLY A 120 11.24 -8.19 -23.31
CA GLY A 120 10.21 -7.16 -23.14
C GLY A 120 10.57 -5.80 -23.72
N PHE A 121 11.87 -5.44 -23.69
CA PHE A 121 12.38 -4.21 -24.29
C PHE A 121 12.38 -4.30 -25.83
N ILE A 122 12.84 -5.44 -26.37
CA ILE A 122 12.91 -5.68 -27.82
C ILE A 122 11.50 -5.70 -28.43
N ALA A 123 10.56 -6.40 -27.79
CA ALA A 123 9.17 -6.46 -28.26
C ALA A 123 8.52 -5.07 -28.33
N LYS A 124 8.76 -4.22 -27.33
CA LYS A 124 8.26 -2.83 -27.32
C LYS A 124 8.90 -1.97 -28.41
N ASP A 125 10.21 -2.13 -28.67
CA ASP A 125 10.89 -1.38 -29.73
C ASP A 125 10.38 -1.76 -31.12
N LEU A 126 10.13 -3.05 -31.36
CA LEU A 126 9.54 -3.55 -32.60
C LEU A 126 8.13 -3.00 -32.83
N ILE A 127 7.26 -3.02 -31.80
CA ILE A 127 5.90 -2.47 -31.88
C ILE A 127 5.92 -0.94 -32.12
N ARG A 128 6.89 -0.23 -31.54
CA ARG A 128 7.04 1.22 -31.78
C ARG A 128 7.44 1.51 -33.21
N LYS A 129 8.40 0.75 -33.75
CA LYS A 129 8.84 0.87 -35.15
C LYS A 129 7.72 0.55 -36.13
N SER A 130 6.91 -0.48 -35.87
CA SER A 130 5.78 -0.80 -36.75
C SER A 130 4.74 0.32 -36.80
N ARG A 131 4.40 0.92 -35.65
CA ARG A 131 3.48 2.08 -35.61
C ARG A 131 4.02 3.33 -36.30
N GLN A 132 5.32 3.55 -36.28
CA GLN A 132 5.95 4.65 -37.01
C GLN A 132 5.93 4.42 -38.52
N MET A 133 5.99 3.16 -38.96
CA MET A 133 5.86 2.81 -40.38
C MET A 133 4.41 2.93 -40.89
N GLU A 134 3.40 2.66 -40.04
CA GLU A 134 1.98 2.78 -40.40
C GLU A 134 1.44 4.22 -40.36
N GLY A 135 2.01 5.10 -39.53
CA GLY A 135 1.55 6.50 -39.37
C GLY A 135 2.28 7.54 -40.24
N GLY A 136 3.18 7.11 -41.13
CA GLY A 136 4.00 7.98 -41.98
C GLY A 136 3.66 7.93 -43.48
N GLY A 137 2.43 7.54 -43.83
CA GLY A 137 1.89 7.53 -45.20
C GLY A 137 1.00 8.73 -45.48
#